data_AF-A0A8T0F707-F1
#
_entry.id   AF-A0A8T0F707-F1
#
_cell.length_a   1.000
_cell.length_b   1.000
_cell.length_c   1.000
_cell.angle_alpha   90.00
_cell.angle_beta   90.00
_cell.angle_gamma   90.00
#
_symmetry.space_group_name_H-M   'P 1'
#
loop_
_entity.id
_entity.type
_entity.pdbx_description
1 polymer ?
#
loop_
_entity_poly.entity_id
_entity_poly.type
_entity_poly.pdbx_seq_one_letter_code
_entity_poly.pdbx_strand_id
1 'polypeptide(L)'
;MFKNTKKKDLIIVAEAIGEVVPEKTNIVKLKQIIENSQAAKDDLEFVKDIIISTVEEREKIEAEERGKIKAERAREEAELAREEAEQAREKERQFELEKLKLTLAHEESMRNVQATGISSPNGLPQENHAESIEQIIKSIRTLTMPIPTKSENFNLFFNILERAFETKQSDDISLNKDKSVDVNLITDTCFEQSFSDVNSEWLVKEVCTNV
;
A
#
# COMPACT_ATOMS: atom_id res chain seq x y z
N MET A 1 42.76 -32.34 -10.82
CA MET A 1 43.47 -31.11 -10.44
C MET A 1 42.65 -29.83 -10.61
N PHE A 2 41.65 -29.78 -11.51
CA PHE A 2 40.92 -28.53 -11.84
C PHE A 2 39.53 -28.39 -11.16
N LYS A 3 39.47 -28.32 -9.83
CA LYS A 3 38.20 -28.03 -9.13
C LYS A 3 37.92 -26.52 -9.13
N ASN A 4 36.66 -26.11 -9.28
CA ASN A 4 36.19 -24.72 -9.26
C ASN A 4 36.94 -23.71 -10.17
N THR A 5 37.55 -24.19 -11.26
CA THR A 5 38.32 -23.36 -12.20
C THR A 5 37.45 -22.85 -13.33
N LYS A 6 37.49 -21.53 -13.55
CA LYS A 6 36.88 -20.87 -14.70
C LYS A 6 37.85 -20.87 -15.89
N LYS A 7 37.35 -20.56 -17.08
CA LYS A 7 38.18 -20.43 -18.30
C LYS A 7 39.33 -19.42 -18.08
N LYS A 8 39.06 -18.30 -17.41
CA LYS A 8 40.06 -17.27 -17.10
C LYS A 8 41.18 -17.82 -16.22
N ASP A 9 40.83 -18.57 -15.17
CA ASP A 9 41.79 -19.18 -14.25
C ASP A 9 42.76 -20.11 -14.99
N LEU A 10 42.26 -20.93 -15.91
CA LEU A 10 43.10 -21.82 -16.71
C LEU A 10 44.01 -21.09 -17.71
N ILE A 11 43.58 -19.92 -18.22
CA ILE A 11 44.43 -19.10 -19.09
C ILE A 11 45.61 -18.56 -18.27
N ILE A 12 45.34 -18.00 -17.09
CA ILE A 12 46.36 -17.48 -16.16
C ILE A 12 47.34 -18.59 -15.78
N VAL A 13 46.83 -19.78 -15.42
CA VAL A 13 47.66 -20.94 -15.06
C VAL A 13 48.55 -21.36 -16.24
N ALA A 14 47.99 -21.44 -17.46
CA ALA A 14 48.74 -21.83 -18.65
C ALA A 14 49.83 -20.81 -19.02
N GLU A 15 49.56 -19.52 -18.88
CA GLU A 15 50.56 -18.47 -19.05
C GLU A 15 51.66 -18.56 -17.98
N ALA A 16 51.30 -18.86 -16.72
CA ALA A 16 52.24 -19.00 -15.61
C ALA A 16 53.21 -20.19 -15.77
N ILE A 17 52.76 -21.29 -16.41
CA ILE A 17 53.61 -22.45 -16.74
C ILE A 17 54.39 -22.29 -18.06
N GLY A 18 54.24 -21.15 -18.75
CA GLY A 18 54.95 -20.85 -20.00
C GLY A 18 54.33 -21.46 -21.26
N GLU A 19 53.07 -21.90 -21.21
CA GLU A 19 52.34 -22.41 -22.37
C GLU A 19 51.60 -21.29 -23.11
N VAL A 20 51.65 -21.30 -24.44
CA VAL A 20 50.97 -20.29 -25.27
C VAL A 20 49.52 -20.68 -25.46
N VAL A 21 48.60 -19.87 -24.94
CA VAL A 21 47.15 -20.12 -25.07
C VAL A 21 46.53 -19.27 -26.18
N PRO A 22 45.92 -19.89 -27.20
CA PRO A 22 45.11 -19.17 -28.18
C PRO A 22 43.81 -18.63 -27.53
N GLU A 23 43.42 -17.39 -27.82
CA GLU A 23 42.21 -16.73 -27.25
C GLU A 23 40.91 -17.55 -27.40
N LYS A 24 40.78 -18.28 -28.52
CA LYS A 24 39.58 -19.06 -28.88
C LYS A 24 39.57 -20.49 -28.32
N THR A 25 40.44 -20.81 -27.38
CA THR A 25 40.56 -22.17 -26.85
C THR A 25 39.41 -22.52 -25.89
N ASN A 26 38.92 -23.76 -25.99
CA ASN A 26 37.89 -24.32 -25.11
C ASN A 26 38.50 -24.74 -23.77
N ILE A 27 37.73 -24.66 -22.68
CA ILE A 27 38.13 -25.09 -21.34
C ILE A 27 38.70 -26.52 -21.30
N VAL A 28 38.17 -27.45 -22.11
CA VAL A 28 38.68 -28.83 -22.18
C VAL A 28 40.08 -28.89 -22.78
N LYS A 29 40.30 -28.14 -23.87
CA LYS A 29 41.62 -28.05 -24.51
C LYS A 29 42.65 -27.38 -23.59
N LEU A 30 42.25 -26.37 -22.82
CA LEU A 30 43.13 -25.73 -21.82
C LEU A 30 43.56 -26.73 -20.74
N LYS A 31 42.63 -27.53 -20.22
CA LYS A 31 42.96 -28.59 -19.25
C LYS A 31 43.98 -29.58 -19.82
N GLN A 32 43.76 -30.01 -21.06
CA GLN A 32 44.68 -30.91 -21.75
C GLN A 32 46.06 -30.30 -21.99
N ILE A 33 46.15 -29.01 -22.36
CA ILE A 33 47.44 -28.32 -22.53
C ILE A 33 48.21 -28.30 -21.21
N ILE A 34 47.56 -27.92 -20.11
CA ILE A 34 48.18 -27.86 -18.79
C ILE A 34 48.58 -29.26 -18.32
N GLU A 35 47.73 -30.28 -18.48
CA GLU A 35 48.03 -31.66 -18.08
C GLU A 35 49.20 -32.28 -18.86
N ASN A 36 49.35 -31.92 -20.14
CA ASN A 36 50.42 -32.44 -21.00
C ASN A 36 51.68 -31.58 -21.03
N SER A 37 51.65 -30.40 -20.39
CA SER A 37 52.76 -29.47 -20.29
C SER A 37 53.97 -30.13 -19.64
N GLN A 38 55.17 -29.63 -19.96
CA GLN A 38 56.39 -30.13 -19.34
C GLN A 38 56.38 -29.87 -17.83
N ALA A 39 55.88 -28.70 -17.41
CA ALA A 39 55.75 -28.34 -16.00
C ALA A 39 54.90 -29.34 -15.20
N ALA A 40 53.79 -29.84 -15.77
CA ALA A 40 52.94 -30.84 -15.09
C ALA A 40 53.57 -32.23 -15.02
N LYS A 41 54.49 -32.56 -15.95
CA LYS A 41 55.24 -33.81 -15.94
C LYS A 41 56.40 -33.77 -14.95
N ASP A 42 57.04 -32.62 -14.81
CA ASP A 42 58.18 -32.41 -13.93
C ASP A 42 57.74 -32.26 -12.47
N ASP A 43 56.76 -31.37 -12.21
CA ASP A 43 56.23 -31.13 -10.87
C ASP A 43 54.71 -30.87 -10.91
N LEU A 44 53.97 -31.94 -10.62
CA LEU A 44 52.52 -31.90 -10.56
C LEU A 44 51.98 -31.08 -9.37
N GLU A 45 52.70 -31.02 -8.24
CA GLU A 45 52.25 -30.25 -7.08
C GLU A 45 52.44 -28.76 -7.32
N PHE A 46 53.53 -28.35 -7.97
CA PHE A 46 53.71 -26.96 -8.39
C PHE A 46 52.54 -26.46 -9.25
N VAL A 47 52.11 -27.25 -10.25
CA VAL A 47 50.96 -26.87 -11.09
C VAL A 47 49.65 -26.82 -10.30
N LYS A 48 49.45 -27.73 -9.33
CA LYS A 48 48.30 -27.69 -8.43
C LYS A 48 48.30 -26.45 -7.54
N ASP A 49 49.44 -26.06 -7.00
CA ASP A 49 49.59 -24.87 -6.15
C ASP A 49 49.28 -23.58 -6.94
N ILE A 50 49.74 -23.48 -8.20
CA ILE A 50 49.37 -22.34 -9.07
C ILE A 50 47.85 -22.30 -9.28
N ILE A 51 47.22 -23.44 -9.55
CA ILE A 51 45.76 -23.51 -9.73
C ILE A 51 45.02 -23.08 -8.47
N ILE A 52 45.43 -23.60 -7.30
CA ILE A 52 44.83 -23.26 -6.02
C ILE A 52 44.98 -21.76 -5.75
N SER A 53 46.20 -21.23 -5.84
CA SER A 53 46.48 -19.81 -5.61
C SER A 53 45.68 -18.89 -6.55
N THR A 54 45.57 -19.24 -7.83
CA THR A 54 44.80 -18.45 -8.81
C THR A 54 43.30 -18.46 -8.47
N VAL A 55 42.75 -19.61 -8.09
CA VAL A 55 41.34 -19.74 -7.72
C VAL A 55 41.03 -18.99 -6.41
N GLU A 56 41.90 -19.12 -5.40
CA GLU A 56 41.76 -18.43 -4.13
C GLU A 56 41.80 -16.90 -4.29
N GLU A 57 42.73 -16.38 -5.09
CA GLU A 57 42.83 -14.94 -5.36
C GLU A 57 41.56 -14.43 -6.06
N ARG A 58 41.07 -15.15 -7.08
CA ARG A 58 39.78 -14.83 -7.71
C ARG A 58 38.65 -14.81 -6.70
N GLU A 59 38.55 -15.83 -5.84
CA GLU A 59 37.47 -15.95 -4.86
C GLU A 59 37.50 -14.83 -3.84
N LYS A 60 38.69 -14.42 -3.41
CA LYS A 60 38.89 -13.28 -2.51
C LYS A 60 38.41 -11.98 -3.14
N ILE A 61 38.81 -11.69 -4.37
CA ILE A 61 38.36 -10.49 -5.10
C ILE A 61 36.83 -10.51 -5.27
N GLU A 62 36.26 -11.63 -5.71
CA GLU A 62 34.81 -11.74 -5.87
C GLU A 62 34.08 -11.63 -4.51
N ALA A 63 34.64 -12.14 -3.42
CA ALA A 63 34.06 -12.02 -2.09
C ALA A 63 34.08 -10.58 -1.57
N GLU A 64 35.18 -9.85 -1.81
CA GLU A 64 35.31 -8.45 -1.47
C GLU A 64 34.28 -7.60 -2.23
N GLU A 65 34.16 -7.78 -3.55
CA GLU A 65 33.18 -7.06 -4.38
C GLU A 65 31.74 -7.40 -3.97
N ARG A 66 31.44 -8.69 -3.71
CA ARG A 66 30.14 -9.09 -3.16
C ARG A 66 29.89 -8.46 -1.79
N GLY A 67 30.93 -8.29 -0.97
CA GLY A 67 30.86 -7.63 0.32
C GLY A 67 30.52 -6.14 0.19
N LYS A 68 31.19 -5.42 -0.71
CA LYS A 68 30.93 -4.00 -1.00
C LYS A 68 29.48 -3.78 -1.44
N ILE A 69 28.99 -4.56 -2.40
CA ILE A 69 27.62 -4.46 -2.91
C ILE A 69 26.59 -4.72 -1.80
N LYS A 70 26.82 -5.73 -0.95
CA LYS A 70 25.91 -6.02 0.18
C LYS A 70 25.92 -4.90 1.22
N ALA A 71 27.08 -4.34 1.53
CA ALA A 71 27.21 -3.25 2.48
C ALA A 71 26.55 -1.97 1.98
N GLU A 72 26.67 -1.67 0.69
CA GLU A 72 26.01 -0.53 0.05
C GLU A 72 24.48 -0.67 0.10
N ARG A 73 23.94 -1.81 -0.32
CA ARG A 73 22.50 -2.08 -0.23
C ARG A 73 21.96 -1.98 1.19
N ALA A 74 22.70 -2.51 2.17
CA ALA A 74 22.30 -2.43 3.58
C ALA A 74 22.31 -0.99 4.11
N ARG A 75 23.19 -0.12 3.59
CA ARG A 75 23.21 1.31 3.94
C ARG A 75 22.02 2.05 3.34
N GLU A 76 21.73 1.81 2.06
CA GLU A 76 20.57 2.39 1.38
C GLU A 76 19.26 1.98 2.06
N GLU A 77 19.10 0.70 2.39
CA GLU A 77 17.92 0.18 3.10
C GLU A 77 17.78 0.82 4.50
N ALA A 78 18.88 0.97 5.23
CA ALA A 78 18.87 1.62 6.53
C ALA A 78 18.55 3.13 6.45
N GLU A 79 18.95 3.80 5.37
CA GLU A 79 18.62 5.21 5.13
C GLU A 79 17.14 5.38 4.81
N LEU A 80 16.59 4.55 3.92
CA LEU A 80 15.17 4.54 3.59
C LEU A 80 14.31 4.26 4.82
N ALA A 81 14.69 3.27 5.63
CA ALA A 81 13.96 2.96 6.87
C ALA A 81 13.99 4.10 7.89
N ARG A 82 15.06 4.90 7.93
CA ARG A 82 15.13 6.10 8.79
C ARG A 82 14.21 7.20 8.30
N GLU A 83 14.20 7.45 6.99
CA GLU A 83 13.33 8.45 6.38
C GLU A 83 11.85 8.09 6.58
N GLU A 84 11.47 6.84 6.34
CA GLU A 84 10.10 6.36 6.56
C GLU A 84 9.68 6.51 8.04
N ALA A 85 10.58 6.19 8.98
CA ALA A 85 10.31 6.37 10.41
C ALA A 85 10.14 7.85 10.80
N GLU A 86 10.92 8.75 10.20
CA GLU A 86 10.78 10.20 10.40
C GLU A 86 9.46 10.72 9.84
N GLN A 87 9.10 10.31 8.62
CA GLN A 87 7.82 10.66 8.00
C GLN A 87 6.63 10.13 8.81
N ALA A 88 6.72 8.91 9.36
CA ALA A 88 5.67 8.35 10.22
C ALA A 88 5.48 9.19 11.50
N ARG A 89 6.58 9.60 12.14
CA ARG A 89 6.54 10.48 13.33
C ARG A 89 5.96 11.86 13.02
N GLU A 90 6.26 12.42 11.85
CA GLU A 90 5.69 13.69 11.43
C GLU A 90 4.18 13.59 11.21
N LYS A 91 3.72 12.54 10.51
CA LYS A 91 2.29 12.27 10.29
C LYS A 91 1.54 12.11 11.61
N GLU A 92 2.11 11.36 12.56
CA GLU A 92 1.53 11.19 13.90
C GLU A 92 1.42 12.52 14.64
N ARG A 93 2.46 13.36 14.58
CA ARG A 93 2.44 14.69 15.21
C ARG A 93 1.39 15.61 14.58
N GLN A 94 1.23 15.58 13.26
CA GLN A 94 0.21 16.36 12.57
C GLN A 94 -1.21 15.92 12.96
N PHE A 95 -1.43 14.61 13.05
CA PHE A 95 -2.70 14.05 13.48
C PHE A 95 -3.07 14.48 14.90
N GLU A 96 -2.13 14.39 15.86
CA GLU A 96 -2.37 14.82 17.24
C GLU A 96 -2.64 16.34 17.34
N LEU A 97 -1.94 17.16 16.55
CA LEU A 97 -2.21 18.59 16.47
C LEU A 97 -3.62 18.90 15.94
N GLU A 98 -4.06 18.19 14.90
CA GLU A 98 -5.40 18.36 14.34
C GLU A 98 -6.49 17.94 15.33
N LYS A 99 -6.29 16.82 16.02
CA LYS A 99 -7.18 16.33 17.09
C LYS A 99 -7.32 17.35 18.22
N LEU A 100 -6.21 17.95 18.67
CA LEU A 100 -6.22 19.01 19.69
C LEU A 100 -6.96 20.26 19.20
N LYS A 101 -6.73 20.70 17.95
CA LYS A 101 -7.46 21.83 17.35
C LYS A 101 -8.97 21.59 17.32
N LEU A 102 -9.40 20.40 16.91
CA LEU A 102 -10.81 20.01 16.89
C LEU A 102 -11.40 20.01 18.31
N THR A 103 -10.65 19.53 19.30
CA THR A 103 -11.09 19.50 20.70
C THR A 103 -11.26 20.91 21.25
N LEU A 104 -10.30 21.80 21.01
CA LEU A 104 -10.38 23.20 21.40
C LEU A 104 -11.55 23.93 20.73
N ALA A 105 -11.73 23.75 19.41
CA ALA A 105 -12.84 24.36 18.68
C ALA A 105 -14.21 23.86 19.20
N HIS A 106 -14.30 22.57 19.56
CA HIS A 106 -15.50 22.01 20.17
C HIS A 106 -15.78 22.64 21.54
N GLU A 107 -14.78 22.76 22.42
CA GLU A 107 -14.94 23.43 23.71
C GLU A 107 -15.31 24.93 23.58
N GLU A 108 -14.71 25.64 22.62
CA GLU A 108 -15.05 27.04 22.35
C GLU A 108 -16.49 27.20 21.88
N SER A 109 -16.97 26.30 21.01
CA SER A 109 -18.37 26.28 20.59
C SER A 109 -19.33 26.05 21.76
N MET A 110 -18.99 25.13 22.68
CA MET A 110 -19.76 24.86 23.90
C MET A 110 -19.77 26.07 24.86
N ARG A 111 -18.64 26.77 24.99
CA ARG A 111 -18.53 28.00 25.81
C ARG A 111 -19.31 29.17 25.22
N ASN A 112 -19.33 29.37 23.91
CA ASN A 112 -20.09 30.45 23.26
C ASN A 112 -21.61 30.28 23.44
N VAL A 113 -22.10 29.03 23.41
CA VAL A 113 -23.51 28.69 23.70
C VAL A 113 -23.88 29.01 25.16
N GLN A 114 -22.95 28.91 26.11
CA GLN A 114 -23.17 29.31 27.51
C GLN A 114 -23.05 30.83 27.74
N ALA A 115 -22.19 31.53 27.00
CA ALA A 115 -21.94 32.98 27.15
C ALA A 115 -23.01 33.86 26.49
N THR A 116 -23.67 33.38 25.43
CA THR A 116 -24.88 34.01 24.86
C THR A 116 -26.12 33.59 25.67
N GLY A 117 -26.09 33.88 26.97
CA GLY A 117 -27.28 33.86 27.81
C GLY A 117 -28.28 34.91 27.32
N ILE A 118 -29.18 34.52 26.42
CA ILE A 118 -30.48 35.17 26.30
C ILE A 118 -31.28 34.73 27.52
N SER A 119 -31.04 35.38 28.66
CA SER A 119 -31.96 35.37 29.80
C SER A 119 -33.08 36.37 29.52
N SER A 120 -34.06 35.94 28.72
CA SER A 120 -35.36 36.60 28.66
C SER A 120 -36.17 36.23 29.91
N PRO A 121 -36.76 37.19 30.64
CA PRO A 121 -37.51 36.91 31.86
C PRO A 121 -38.93 36.50 31.48
N ASN A 122 -39.18 35.20 31.43
CA ASN A 122 -40.43 34.55 31.88
C ASN A 122 -40.38 33.06 31.53
N GLY A 123 -40.93 32.24 32.44
CA GLY A 123 -40.78 30.78 32.46
C GLY A 123 -41.23 30.05 31.20
N LEU A 124 -40.65 28.86 31.04
CA LEU A 124 -41.05 27.68 30.22
C LEU A 124 -41.88 27.96 28.95
N PRO A 125 -41.40 27.48 27.79
CA PRO A 125 -41.69 26.08 27.46
C PRO A 125 -40.52 25.34 26.81
N GLN A 126 -39.99 24.34 27.52
CA GLN A 126 -39.24 23.23 26.93
C GLN A 126 -40.24 22.23 26.33
N GLU A 127 -41.03 22.64 25.33
CA GLU A 127 -41.96 21.74 24.61
C GLU A 127 -41.80 21.83 23.08
N ASN A 128 -41.19 22.89 22.56
CA ASN A 128 -41.18 23.14 21.12
C ASN A 128 -40.21 22.27 20.30
N HIS A 129 -39.17 21.68 20.92
CA HIS A 129 -38.20 20.87 20.17
C HIS A 129 -38.71 19.45 19.87
N ALA A 130 -39.48 18.86 20.78
CA ALA A 130 -40.10 17.56 20.56
C ALA A 130 -41.25 17.68 19.54
N GLU A 131 -42.09 18.72 19.67
CA GLU A 131 -43.16 18.98 18.70
C GLU A 131 -42.62 19.31 17.30
N SER A 132 -41.51 20.05 17.20
CA SER A 132 -40.85 20.35 15.93
C SER A 132 -40.29 19.08 15.27
N ILE A 133 -39.64 18.19 16.03
CA ILE A 133 -39.18 16.90 15.53
C ILE A 133 -40.36 16.02 15.12
N GLU A 134 -41.45 16.00 15.89
CA GLU A 134 -42.66 15.25 15.54
C GLU A 134 -43.36 15.80 14.29
N GLN A 135 -43.39 17.13 14.11
CA GLN A 135 -43.92 17.76 12.91
C GLN A 135 -43.07 17.41 11.68
N ILE A 136 -41.74 17.41 11.81
CA ILE A 136 -40.82 16.94 10.77
C ILE A 136 -41.10 15.48 10.45
N ILE A 137 -41.14 14.59 11.46
CA ILE A 137 -41.42 13.16 11.28
C ILE A 137 -42.79 12.93 10.64
N LYS A 138 -43.83 13.68 11.02
CA LYS A 138 -45.16 13.62 10.39
C LYS A 138 -45.15 14.14 8.94
N SER A 139 -44.26 15.09 8.62
CA SER A 139 -44.11 15.62 7.26
C SER A 139 -43.28 14.73 6.33
N ILE A 140 -42.45 13.84 6.88
CA ILE A 140 -41.72 12.82 6.14
C ILE A 140 -42.75 11.85 5.55
N ARG A 141 -42.95 11.91 4.24
CA ARG A 141 -43.76 10.92 3.52
C ARG A 141 -42.87 9.74 3.17
N THR A 142 -43.06 8.62 3.86
CA THR A 142 -42.37 7.38 3.52
C THR A 142 -43.00 6.77 2.28
N LEU A 143 -42.22 6.66 1.20
CA LEU A 143 -42.63 5.93 0.00
C LEU A 143 -41.98 4.55 0.03
N THR A 144 -42.78 3.52 0.29
CA THR A 144 -42.30 2.13 0.24
C THR A 144 -42.34 1.66 -1.20
N MET A 145 -41.18 1.33 -1.77
CA MET A 145 -41.07 0.72 -3.09
C MET A 145 -40.30 -0.60 -3.01
N PRO A 146 -40.73 -1.61 -3.79
CA PRO A 146 -40.01 -2.88 -3.84
C PRO A 146 -38.64 -2.69 -4.47
N ILE A 147 -37.60 -3.22 -3.82
CA ILE A 147 -36.24 -3.19 -4.36
C ILE A 147 -36.15 -4.23 -5.50
N PRO A 148 -35.74 -3.85 -6.72
CA PRO A 148 -35.54 -4.78 -7.81
C PRO A 148 -34.47 -5.82 -7.46
N THR A 149 -34.74 -7.08 -7.75
CA THR A 149 -33.82 -8.20 -7.49
C THR A 149 -32.91 -8.52 -8.68
N LYS A 150 -33.16 -7.90 -9.85
CA LYS A 150 -32.39 -8.07 -11.08
C LYS A 150 -31.76 -6.74 -11.49
N SER A 151 -30.47 -6.76 -11.83
CA SER A 151 -29.69 -5.58 -12.23
C SER A 151 -30.31 -4.80 -13.40
N GLU A 152 -30.92 -5.51 -14.35
CA GLU A 152 -31.60 -4.95 -15.54
C GLU A 152 -32.72 -3.96 -15.19
N ASN A 153 -33.31 -4.06 -13.99
CA ASN A 153 -34.45 -3.25 -13.57
C ASN A 153 -34.07 -2.04 -12.70
N PHE A 154 -32.79 -1.89 -12.33
CA PHE A 154 -32.34 -0.79 -11.46
C PHE A 154 -32.45 0.58 -12.13
N ASN A 155 -32.18 0.67 -13.44
CA ASN A 155 -32.31 1.93 -14.17
C ASN A 155 -33.74 2.49 -14.11
N LEU A 156 -34.75 1.63 -14.26
CA LEU A 156 -36.15 2.04 -14.15
C LEU A 156 -36.51 2.46 -12.72
N PHE A 157 -36.01 1.71 -11.73
CA PHE A 157 -36.22 2.03 -10.31
C PHE A 157 -35.67 3.41 -9.94
N PHE A 158 -34.45 3.75 -10.37
CA PHE A 158 -33.86 5.06 -10.12
C PHE A 158 -34.58 6.18 -10.88
N ASN A 159 -35.00 5.96 -12.13
CA ASN A 159 -35.79 6.96 -12.87
C ASN A 159 -37.15 7.25 -12.19
N ILE A 160 -37.78 6.22 -11.61
CA ILE A 160 -39.03 6.38 -10.85
C ILE A 160 -38.77 7.17 -9.55
N LEU A 161 -37.67 6.87 -8.84
CA LEU A 161 -37.25 7.61 -7.66
C LEU A 161 -36.98 9.08 -8.00
N GLU A 162 -36.12 9.35 -8.97
CA GLU A 162 -35.75 10.70 -9.40
C GLU A 162 -36.99 11.53 -9.72
N ARG A 163 -37.90 10.97 -10.53
CA ARG A 163 -39.16 11.63 -10.87
C ARG A 163 -40.10 11.82 -9.67
N ALA A 164 -40.12 10.89 -8.71
CA ALA A 164 -40.90 11.03 -7.48
C ALA A 164 -40.36 12.15 -6.57
N PHE A 165 -39.06 12.43 -6.62
CA PHE A 165 -38.43 13.54 -5.90
C PHE A 165 -38.60 14.87 -6.63
N GLU A 166 -38.49 14.90 -7.96
CA GLU A 166 -38.64 16.12 -8.78
C GLU A 166 -40.06 16.69 -8.79
N THR A 167 -41.08 15.85 -8.65
CA THR A 167 -42.49 16.27 -8.69
C THR A 167 -42.95 17.07 -7.46
N LYS A 168 -42.04 17.40 -6.54
CA LYS A 168 -42.23 18.43 -5.53
C LYS A 168 -41.47 19.72 -5.89
N GLN A 169 -42.10 20.58 -6.68
CA GLN A 169 -41.92 22.02 -6.45
C GLN A 169 -42.66 22.35 -5.14
N SER A 170 -41.94 22.31 -4.03
CA SER A 170 -42.30 23.10 -2.86
C SER A 170 -41.46 24.36 -2.91
N ASP A 171 -42.15 25.48 -3.13
CA ASP A 171 -41.59 26.82 -3.02
C ASP A 171 -40.78 26.96 -1.70
N ASP A 172 -39.70 27.73 -1.79
CA ASP A 172 -38.77 28.12 -0.71
C ASP A 172 -37.83 27.06 -0.13
N ILE A 173 -36.85 26.61 -0.94
CA ILE A 173 -35.46 26.50 -0.45
C ILE A 173 -34.52 27.00 -1.55
N SER A 174 -33.91 28.16 -1.33
CA SER A 174 -32.79 28.66 -2.13
C SER A 174 -31.58 27.73 -1.95
N LEU A 175 -31.55 26.62 -2.69
CA LEU A 175 -30.36 25.81 -2.87
C LEU A 175 -29.52 26.44 -3.99
N ASN A 176 -28.31 26.85 -3.63
CA ASN A 176 -27.27 27.30 -4.54
C ASN A 176 -27.20 26.40 -5.78
N LYS A 177 -27.40 27.00 -6.95
CA LYS A 177 -27.47 26.34 -8.26
C LYS A 177 -26.12 25.86 -8.82
N ASP A 178 -25.04 25.92 -8.05
CA ASP A 178 -23.68 25.71 -8.57
C ASP A 178 -23.01 24.47 -7.98
N LYS A 179 -23.62 23.28 -8.09
CA LYS A 179 -22.89 22.00 -8.13
C LYS A 179 -23.68 21.00 -8.98
N SER A 180 -23.44 21.01 -10.28
CA SER A 180 -23.70 19.86 -11.14
C SER A 180 -22.80 18.73 -10.64
N VAL A 181 -23.37 17.75 -9.94
CA VAL A 181 -22.66 16.50 -9.62
C VAL A 181 -22.93 15.57 -10.80
N ASP A 182 -21.91 15.33 -11.60
CA ASP A 182 -21.93 14.32 -12.66
C ASP A 182 -22.18 12.94 -12.05
N VAL A 183 -23.38 12.40 -12.27
CA VAL A 183 -23.82 11.07 -11.81
C VAL A 183 -23.01 9.94 -12.49
N ASN A 184 -22.25 10.26 -13.54
CA ASN A 184 -21.40 9.31 -14.25
C ASN A 184 -20.06 8.99 -13.56
N LEU A 185 -19.72 9.63 -12.43
CA LEU A 185 -18.45 9.35 -11.73
C LEU A 185 -18.56 8.30 -10.62
N ILE A 186 -19.77 7.89 -10.23
CA ILE A 186 -19.99 6.98 -9.10
C ILE A 186 -19.97 5.50 -9.53
N THR A 187 -20.11 5.21 -10.82
CA THR A 187 -20.15 3.81 -11.30
C THR A 187 -18.79 3.11 -11.35
N ASP A 188 -17.68 3.87 -11.33
CA ASP A 188 -16.35 3.28 -11.54
C ASP A 188 -15.53 3.07 -10.26
N THR A 189 -15.93 3.64 -9.12
CA THR A 189 -15.17 3.52 -7.86
C THR A 189 -15.71 2.52 -6.85
N CYS A 190 -16.83 1.83 -7.10
CA CYS A 190 -17.42 0.88 -6.14
C CYS A 190 -17.36 -0.60 -6.55
N PHE A 191 -16.67 -0.95 -7.64
CA PHE A 191 -16.64 -2.34 -8.13
C PHE A 191 -15.36 -3.14 -7.82
N GLU A 192 -14.31 -2.51 -7.28
CA GLU A 192 -13.09 -3.22 -6.84
C GLU A 192 -12.84 -3.06 -5.34
N GLN A 193 -13.68 -3.70 -4.52
CA GLN A 193 -13.19 -4.24 -3.26
C GLN A 193 -13.94 -5.51 -2.92
N SER A 194 -13.45 -6.58 -3.54
CA SER A 194 -13.74 -7.96 -3.21
C SER A 194 -13.63 -8.21 -1.71
N PHE A 195 -14.68 -8.84 -1.19
CA PHE A 195 -14.62 -10.03 -0.34
C PHE A 195 -13.19 -10.47 0.04
N SER A 196 -12.79 -10.23 1.28
CA SER A 196 -11.97 -11.16 2.06
C SER A 196 -11.92 -10.70 3.52
N ASP A 197 -12.34 -11.61 4.41
CA ASP A 197 -12.10 -11.62 5.86
C ASP A 197 -12.68 -10.47 6.70
N VAL A 198 -13.76 -10.75 7.45
CA VAL A 198 -13.65 -11.11 8.88
C VAL A 198 -14.90 -11.89 9.30
N ASN A 199 -14.63 -13.03 9.93
CA ASN A 199 -15.51 -13.90 10.70
C ASN A 199 -16.63 -13.18 11.47
N SER A 200 -17.86 -13.63 11.18
CA SER A 200 -18.86 -14.09 12.15
C SER A 200 -18.75 -13.56 13.59
N GLU A 201 -19.46 -12.48 13.87
CA GLU A 201 -20.46 -12.46 14.94
C GLU A 201 -21.31 -11.20 14.79
N TRP A 202 -22.60 -11.37 15.07
CA TRP A 202 -23.67 -10.38 15.06
C TRP A 202 -24.47 -10.22 13.77
N LEU A 203 -25.79 -10.30 13.99
CA LEU A 203 -26.90 -10.02 13.08
C LEU A 203 -27.29 -11.15 12.13
N VAL A 204 -27.94 -12.19 12.68
CA VAL A 204 -29.37 -12.43 12.45
C VAL A 204 -29.93 -13.25 13.62
N LYS A 205 -30.76 -12.62 14.46
CA LYS A 205 -31.95 -13.28 15.03
C LYS A 205 -33.04 -12.24 15.21
N GLU A 206 -33.90 -12.28 14.21
CA GLU A 206 -35.26 -11.80 14.16
C GLU A 206 -36.08 -12.23 15.38
N VAL A 207 -37.03 -11.39 15.79
CA VAL A 207 -38.45 -11.69 16.06
C VAL A 207 -38.98 -10.86 17.24
N CYS A 208 -40.01 -10.10 16.90
CA CYS A 208 -40.97 -9.42 17.76
C CYS A 208 -41.44 -10.27 18.95
N THR A 209 -41.70 -9.63 20.09
CA THR A 209 -42.96 -9.88 20.82
C THR A 209 -43.30 -8.69 21.72
N ASN A 210 -44.43 -8.06 21.43
CA ASN A 210 -45.23 -7.33 22.41
C ASN A 210 -45.81 -8.31 23.42
N VAL A 211 -45.81 -7.94 24.70
CA VAL A 211 -47.02 -7.84 25.56
C VAL A 211 -46.85 -6.59 26.41
#